data_AF-A0A6C0JI99-F1
#
_entry.id   AF-A0A6C0JI99-F1
#
_cell.length_a   1.000
_cell.length_b   1.000
_cell.length_c   1.000
_cell.angle_alpha   90.00
_cell.angle_beta   90.00
_cell.angle_gamma   90.00
#
_symmetry.space_group_name_H-M   'P 1'
#
loop_
_entity.id
_entity.type
_entity.pdbx_description
1 polymer ?
#
loop_
_entity_poly.entity_id
_entity_poly.type
_entity_poly.pdbx_seq_one_letter_code
_entity_poly.pdbx_strand_id
1 'polypeptide(L)'
;MAYVFAIGAPTGPTGMTGMDGPQGGLGWTGVTGPTGFQGWGGGTPGSAGSPNFNLSAVSSGTSITVTTATLGTTYYITTTGITGITLPASMSGITAGAFWMFQNNSGAGLTIALTNGTATYNGSASAASITLPVGNGFTLAYTGSTTAYIVF
;
A
#
# COMPACT_ATOMS: atom_id res chain seq x y z
N MET A 1 31.45 -61.41 53.81
CA MET A 1 30.21 -62.04 53.31
C MET A 1 29.32 -60.96 52.72
N ALA A 2 28.82 -61.19 51.50
CA ALA A 2 27.70 -60.57 50.77
C ALA A 2 27.67 -59.05 50.44
N TYR A 3 27.19 -58.84 49.21
CA TYR A 3 27.03 -57.66 48.35
C TYR A 3 25.75 -56.86 48.66
N VAL A 4 25.72 -55.54 48.39
CA VAL A 4 24.53 -54.83 47.86
C VAL A 4 25.02 -53.71 46.92
N PHE A 5 24.47 -53.68 45.71
CA PHE A 5 24.64 -52.61 44.72
C PHE A 5 23.32 -51.82 44.66
N ALA A 6 23.37 -50.50 44.77
CA ALA A 6 22.31 -49.63 44.27
C ALA A 6 22.92 -48.29 43.81
N ILE A 7 22.70 -48.03 42.54
CA ILE A 7 23.12 -46.89 41.73
C ILE A 7 22.33 -45.62 42.09
N GLY A 8 23.01 -44.47 42.11
CA GLY A 8 22.39 -43.14 42.20
C GLY A 8 23.30 -42.11 41.55
N ALA A 9 22.88 -41.59 40.40
CA ALA A 9 23.64 -40.80 39.43
C ALA A 9 23.81 -39.30 39.84
N PRO A 10 24.56 -38.48 39.07
CA PRO A 10 25.26 -37.28 39.52
C PRO A 10 24.36 -36.06 39.80
N THR A 11 24.77 -35.20 40.73
CA THR A 11 24.16 -33.87 40.94
C THR A 11 24.57 -32.94 39.79
N GLY A 12 23.59 -32.46 39.03
CA GLY A 12 23.76 -31.65 37.82
C GLY A 12 24.17 -30.17 38.05
N PRO A 13 24.47 -29.42 36.98
CA PRO A 13 25.03 -28.08 37.05
C PRO A 13 24.04 -27.03 37.61
N THR A 14 24.60 -26.02 38.28
CA THR A 14 23.91 -24.82 38.81
C THR A 14 23.14 -24.10 37.70
N GLY A 15 21.88 -23.74 37.95
CA GLY A 15 20.97 -23.12 36.97
C GLY A 15 21.40 -21.72 36.49
N MET A 16 20.96 -21.34 35.29
CA MET A 16 21.26 -20.05 34.67
C MET A 16 20.79 -18.86 35.51
N THR A 17 21.63 -17.83 35.60
CA THR A 17 21.28 -16.48 36.06
C THR A 17 20.10 -15.96 35.22
N GLY A 18 19.11 -15.33 35.88
CA GLY A 18 17.85 -14.91 35.24
C GLY A 18 18.07 -13.98 34.05
N MET A 19 17.21 -14.12 33.03
CA MET A 19 17.20 -13.27 31.84
C MET A 19 16.86 -11.83 32.25
N ASP A 20 17.59 -10.84 31.73
CA ASP A 20 17.23 -9.43 31.86
C ASP A 20 15.77 -9.21 31.41
N GLY A 21 14.99 -8.44 32.17
CA GLY A 21 13.56 -8.23 31.93
C GLY A 21 13.29 -7.62 30.55
N PRO A 22 12.09 -7.84 29.97
CA PRO A 22 11.77 -7.31 28.65
C PRO A 22 11.93 -5.78 28.63
N GLN A 23 12.77 -5.30 27.71
CA GLN A 23 13.02 -3.89 27.48
C GLN A 23 11.70 -3.19 27.12
N GLY A 24 11.36 -2.14 27.86
CA GLY A 24 10.07 -1.44 27.80
C GLY A 24 9.70 -0.94 26.41
N GLY A 25 8.40 -0.93 26.11
CA GLY A 25 7.83 -0.68 24.80
C GLY A 25 8.35 0.57 24.10
N LEU A 26 8.92 0.37 22.90
CA LEU A 26 9.17 1.44 21.94
C LEU A 26 7.82 2.01 21.48
N GLY A 27 7.71 3.33 21.65
CA GLY A 27 6.48 4.10 21.59
C GLY A 27 5.75 4.10 20.25
N TRP A 28 4.44 4.32 20.35
CA TRP A 28 3.48 4.66 19.31
C TRP A 28 3.75 3.97 17.96
N THR A 29 3.13 2.81 17.78
CA THR A 29 2.70 2.38 16.45
C THR A 29 2.02 3.56 15.77
N GLY A 30 2.68 4.15 14.78
CA GLY A 30 2.05 5.11 13.88
C GLY A 30 0.75 4.50 13.37
N VAL A 31 -0.29 5.31 13.27
CA VAL A 31 -1.63 4.93 12.82
C VAL A 31 -1.55 3.77 11.83
N THR A 32 -2.07 2.60 12.24
CA THR A 32 -2.36 1.51 11.31
C THR A 32 -3.12 2.16 10.16
N GLY A 33 -2.55 2.14 8.95
CA GLY A 33 -3.21 2.70 7.77
C GLY A 33 -4.62 2.12 7.66
N PRO A 34 -5.57 2.85 7.03
CA PRO A 34 -6.94 2.37 6.94
C PRO A 34 -6.93 0.92 6.49
N THR A 35 -7.58 0.05 7.27
CA THR A 35 -7.78 -1.36 6.94
C THR A 35 -8.16 -1.43 5.45
N GLY A 36 -7.35 -2.11 4.65
CA GLY A 36 -7.59 -2.20 3.20
C GLY A 36 -9.02 -2.63 2.93
N PHE A 37 -9.61 -2.14 1.83
CA PHE A 37 -11.00 -2.44 1.47
C PHE A 37 -11.29 -3.94 1.64
N GLN A 38 -12.14 -4.25 2.62
CA GLN A 38 -12.65 -5.59 2.85
C GLN A 38 -13.35 -6.03 1.56
N GLY A 39 -13.00 -7.23 1.07
CA GLY A 39 -13.27 -7.66 -0.30
C GLY A 39 -14.70 -7.43 -0.77
N TRP A 40 -14.86 -7.20 -2.09
CA TRP A 40 -16.15 -7.18 -2.77
C TRP A 40 -16.82 -8.54 -2.63
N GLY A 41 -17.65 -8.68 -1.60
CA GLY A 41 -18.56 -9.78 -1.36
C GLY A 41 -19.96 -9.23 -1.15
N GLY A 42 -20.70 -9.10 -2.27
CA GLY A 42 -22.17 -9.08 -2.34
C GLY A 42 -22.93 -8.03 -1.54
N GLY A 43 -23.57 -7.07 -2.24
CA GLY A 43 -24.79 -6.45 -1.74
C GLY A 43 -24.98 -4.97 -2.08
N THR A 44 -25.99 -4.72 -2.93
CA THR A 44 -26.76 -3.47 -3.16
C THR A 44 -26.06 -2.24 -3.77
N PRO A 45 -26.56 -1.70 -4.90
CA PRO A 45 -26.09 -0.44 -5.48
C PRO A 45 -26.46 0.76 -4.57
N GLY A 46 -25.44 1.46 -4.09
CA GLY A 46 -25.58 2.82 -3.55
C GLY A 46 -25.76 3.85 -4.66
N SER A 47 -26.40 4.96 -4.33
CA SER A 47 -26.92 6.00 -5.23
C SER A 47 -25.90 6.61 -6.21
N ALA A 48 -26.31 6.65 -7.48
CA ALA A 48 -25.87 7.46 -8.63
C ALA A 48 -24.56 8.25 -8.53
N GLY A 49 -23.51 7.78 -9.25
CA GLY A 49 -22.31 8.59 -9.52
C GLY A 49 -21.17 7.92 -10.30
N SER A 50 -20.95 6.61 -10.20
CA SER A 50 -19.79 5.96 -10.83
C SER A 50 -20.21 5.06 -12.00
N PRO A 51 -19.90 5.40 -13.27
CA PRO A 51 -20.10 4.48 -14.37
C PRO A 51 -18.96 3.45 -14.32
N ASN A 52 -19.21 2.32 -13.67
CA ASN A 52 -18.33 1.14 -13.69
C ASN A 52 -16.96 1.35 -13.02
N PHE A 53 -16.78 0.79 -11.82
CA PHE A 53 -15.45 0.54 -11.28
C PHE A 53 -14.72 -0.41 -12.22
N ASN A 54 -13.83 0.13 -13.06
CA ASN A 54 -13.10 -0.66 -14.04
C ASN A 54 -11.83 -1.21 -13.38
N LEU A 55 -11.48 -2.47 -13.65
CA LEU A 55 -10.28 -3.10 -13.11
C LEU A 55 -9.34 -3.43 -14.27
N SER A 56 -8.11 -2.92 -14.20
CA SER A 56 -7.08 -3.13 -15.21
C SER A 56 -5.86 -3.80 -14.59
N ALA A 57 -5.52 -5.00 -15.05
CA ALA A 57 -4.31 -5.69 -14.62
C ALA A 57 -3.09 -5.16 -15.38
N VAL A 58 -2.01 -4.82 -14.66
CA VAL A 58 -0.74 -4.33 -15.23
C VAL A 58 0.37 -5.34 -14.90
N SER A 59 0.59 -6.28 -15.81
CA SER A 59 1.54 -7.40 -15.64
C SER A 59 2.87 -7.22 -16.35
N SER A 60 3.06 -6.13 -17.10
CA SER A 60 4.29 -5.80 -17.81
C SER A 60 4.38 -4.29 -18.10
N GLY A 61 5.54 -3.85 -18.62
CA GLY A 61 5.81 -2.46 -18.97
C GLY A 61 6.56 -1.68 -17.90
N THR A 62 6.85 -0.42 -18.22
CA THR A 62 7.60 0.51 -17.35
C THR A 62 6.78 1.72 -16.90
N SER A 63 5.65 1.98 -17.55
CA SER A 63 4.81 3.14 -17.26
C SER A 63 3.34 2.85 -17.48
N ILE A 64 2.49 3.51 -16.71
CA ILE A 64 1.03 3.53 -16.92
C ILE A 64 0.65 4.90 -17.45
N THR A 65 -0.10 4.96 -18.56
CA THR A 65 -0.69 6.21 -19.05
C THR A 65 -2.17 6.22 -18.73
N VAL A 66 -2.63 7.23 -18.00
CA VAL A 66 -4.05 7.40 -17.68
C VAL A 66 -4.64 8.57 -18.45
N THR A 67 -5.93 8.47 -18.79
CA THR A 67 -6.65 9.48 -19.55
C THR A 67 -8.01 9.74 -18.93
N THR A 68 -8.70 10.81 -19.33
CA THR A 68 -10.06 11.08 -18.87
C THR A 68 -11.04 9.95 -19.21
N ALA A 69 -10.75 9.12 -20.22
CA ALA A 69 -11.54 7.94 -20.54
C ALA A 69 -11.38 6.78 -19.55
N THR A 70 -10.32 6.79 -18.72
CA THR A 70 -10.05 5.74 -17.73
C THR A 70 -10.36 6.15 -16.30
N LEU A 71 -11.02 7.29 -16.08
CA LEU A 71 -11.47 7.70 -14.74
C LEU A 71 -12.32 6.61 -14.08
N GLY A 72 -12.13 6.39 -12.79
CA GLY A 72 -12.76 5.31 -12.02
C GLY A 72 -12.09 3.94 -12.19
N THR A 73 -10.96 3.86 -12.92
CA THR A 73 -10.21 2.60 -13.09
C THR A 73 -9.27 2.36 -11.91
N THR A 74 -9.26 1.12 -11.42
CA THR A 74 -8.24 0.58 -10.54
C THR A 74 -7.20 -0.20 -11.35
N TYR A 75 -5.95 0.22 -11.23
CA TYR A 75 -4.80 -0.46 -11.83
C TYR A 75 -4.19 -1.42 -10.82
N TYR A 76 -4.32 -2.72 -11.08
CA TYR A 76 -3.75 -3.80 -10.27
C TYR A 76 -2.38 -4.19 -10.82
N ILE A 77 -1.33 -3.62 -10.23
CA ILE A 77 0.05 -3.73 -10.73
C ILE A 77 0.67 -5.01 -10.17
N THR A 78 1.02 -5.96 -11.03
CA THR A 78 1.66 -7.22 -10.64
C THR A 78 3.12 -7.30 -11.08
N THR A 79 3.57 -6.38 -11.93
CA THR A 79 4.98 -6.25 -12.34
C THR A 79 5.75 -5.27 -11.47
N THR A 80 7.04 -5.54 -11.24
CA THR A 80 7.97 -4.63 -10.56
C THR A 80 8.54 -3.55 -11.50
N GLY A 81 8.24 -3.62 -12.80
CA GLY A 81 8.82 -2.75 -13.81
C GLY A 81 8.26 -1.33 -13.83
N ILE A 82 7.11 -1.06 -13.20
CA ILE A 82 6.47 0.26 -13.26
C ILE A 82 7.26 1.27 -12.43
N THR A 83 7.79 2.29 -13.12
CA THR A 83 8.52 3.41 -12.53
C THR A 83 7.84 4.75 -12.78
N GLY A 84 6.73 4.79 -13.54
CA GLY A 84 6.08 6.05 -13.88
C GLY A 84 4.58 5.95 -14.18
N ILE A 85 3.87 7.04 -13.87
CA ILE A 85 2.50 7.30 -14.30
C ILE A 85 2.48 8.60 -15.08
N THR A 86 1.97 8.55 -16.30
CA THR A 86 1.72 9.73 -17.13
C THR A 86 0.28 10.18 -16.94
N LEU A 87 0.11 11.38 -16.37
CA LEU A 87 -1.18 12.02 -16.13
C LEU A 87 -1.64 12.80 -17.37
N PRO A 88 -2.95 13.09 -17.50
CA PRO A 88 -3.47 13.90 -18.60
C PRO A 88 -2.86 15.30 -18.56
N ALA A 89 -2.45 15.81 -19.72
CA ALA A 89 -2.01 17.20 -19.86
C ALA A 89 -3.15 18.22 -19.70
N SER A 90 -4.41 17.75 -19.74
CA SER A 90 -5.60 18.57 -19.52
C SER A 90 -6.73 17.74 -18.91
N MET A 91 -7.42 18.33 -17.93
CA MET A 91 -8.62 17.80 -17.28
C MET A 91 -9.86 18.65 -17.59
N SER A 92 -9.89 19.30 -18.77
CA SER A 92 -11.01 20.15 -19.19
C SER A 92 -12.34 19.40 -19.17
N GLY A 93 -13.36 20.01 -18.55
CA GLY A 93 -14.70 19.42 -18.45
C GLY A 93 -14.84 18.29 -17.43
N ILE A 94 -13.79 17.98 -16.66
CA ILE A 94 -13.83 16.98 -15.59
C ILE A 94 -14.15 17.64 -14.26
N THR A 95 -15.11 17.06 -13.53
CA THR A 95 -15.46 17.50 -12.18
C THR A 95 -14.35 17.18 -11.18
N ALA A 96 -14.12 18.07 -10.21
CA ALA A 96 -13.25 17.80 -9.07
C ALA A 96 -13.66 16.51 -8.36
N GLY A 97 -12.68 15.73 -7.90
CA GLY A 97 -12.87 14.43 -7.26
C GLY A 97 -12.85 13.24 -8.22
N ALA A 98 -12.82 13.45 -9.53
CA ALA A 98 -12.60 12.36 -10.47
C ALA A 98 -11.23 11.70 -10.24
N PHE A 99 -11.16 10.37 -10.23
CA PHE A 99 -10.02 9.66 -9.66
C PHE A 99 -9.56 8.43 -10.44
N TRP A 100 -8.34 7.97 -10.14
CA TRP A 100 -7.82 6.64 -10.45
C TRP A 100 -7.26 6.01 -9.18
N MET A 101 -7.26 4.68 -9.13
CA MET A 101 -6.67 3.92 -8.01
C MET A 101 -5.53 3.05 -8.52
N PHE A 102 -4.47 2.92 -7.74
CA PHE A 102 -3.30 2.14 -8.08
C PHE A 102 -2.97 1.21 -6.91
N GLN A 103 -2.99 -0.10 -7.17
CA GLN A 103 -2.64 -1.11 -6.19
C GLN A 103 -1.34 -1.78 -6.60
N ASN A 104 -0.36 -1.82 -5.69
CA ASN A 104 0.86 -2.59 -5.88
C ASN A 104 0.68 -4.01 -5.33
N ASN A 105 0.45 -4.95 -6.22
CA ASN A 105 0.48 -6.38 -5.96
C ASN A 105 1.71 -7.03 -6.63
N SER A 106 2.75 -6.24 -6.90
CA SER A 106 4.03 -6.76 -7.37
C SER A 106 4.83 -7.35 -6.20
N GLY A 107 5.90 -8.08 -6.51
CA GLY A 107 6.77 -8.65 -5.49
C GLY A 107 7.69 -7.65 -4.79
N ALA A 108 7.64 -6.35 -5.12
CA ALA A 108 8.52 -5.33 -4.55
C ALA A 108 7.87 -3.95 -4.39
N GLY A 109 8.44 -3.10 -3.54
CA GLY A 109 8.02 -1.70 -3.44
C GLY A 109 8.34 -0.95 -4.73
N LEU A 110 7.41 -0.10 -5.17
CA LEU A 110 7.58 0.71 -6.37
C LEU A 110 7.92 2.15 -5.98
N THR A 111 8.70 2.82 -6.83
CA THR A 111 8.85 4.27 -6.80
C THR A 111 8.36 4.80 -8.14
N ILE A 112 7.28 5.55 -8.11
CA ILE A 112 6.52 5.94 -9.29
C ILE A 112 6.66 7.43 -9.49
N ALA A 113 7.33 7.85 -10.57
CA ALA A 113 7.37 9.24 -10.99
C ALA A 113 6.03 9.65 -11.63
N LEU A 114 5.59 10.88 -11.39
CA LEU A 114 4.43 11.48 -12.02
C LEU A 114 4.89 12.43 -13.14
N THR A 115 4.34 12.23 -14.33
CA THR A 115 4.55 13.11 -15.49
C THR A 115 3.28 13.91 -15.76
N ASN A 116 3.43 15.18 -16.19
CA ASN A 116 2.36 16.15 -16.47
C ASN A 116 1.50 16.56 -15.25
N GLY A 117 1.97 16.30 -14.03
CA GLY A 117 1.29 16.74 -12.82
C GLY A 117 2.10 16.43 -11.56
N THR A 118 1.64 17.00 -10.45
CA THR A 118 2.16 16.71 -9.11
C THR A 118 1.03 16.22 -8.22
N ALA A 119 1.38 15.42 -7.22
CA ALA A 119 0.46 14.94 -6.21
C ALA A 119 0.71 15.64 -4.88
N THR A 120 -0.31 16.27 -4.30
CA THR A 120 -0.24 16.85 -2.96
C THR A 120 -0.81 15.88 -1.93
N TYR A 121 -0.04 15.59 -0.89
CA TYR A 121 -0.47 14.82 0.27
C TYR A 121 -0.86 15.76 1.43
N ASN A 122 -2.01 15.51 2.06
CA ASN A 122 -2.53 16.27 3.22
C ASN A 122 -2.40 17.80 3.11
N GLY A 123 -2.64 18.35 1.90
CA GLY A 123 -2.72 19.78 1.65
C GLY A 123 -1.43 20.60 1.85
N SER A 124 -0.26 19.98 2.06
CA SER A 124 0.97 20.73 2.40
C SER A 124 2.24 20.29 1.68
N ALA A 125 2.35 19.05 1.20
CA ALA A 125 3.53 18.56 0.49
C ALA A 125 3.17 18.05 -0.91
N SER A 126 3.71 18.69 -1.95
CA SER A 126 3.59 18.22 -3.34
C SER A 126 4.80 17.36 -3.72
N ALA A 127 4.55 16.18 -4.26
CA ALA A 127 5.57 15.26 -4.73
C ALA A 127 5.41 14.96 -6.23
N ALA A 128 6.53 14.85 -6.93
CA ALA A 128 6.61 14.36 -8.31
C ALA A 128 6.91 12.85 -8.37
N SER A 129 7.08 12.19 -7.21
CA SER A 129 7.23 10.74 -7.12
C SER A 129 6.53 10.19 -5.89
N ILE A 130 5.92 9.02 -6.02
CA ILE A 130 5.20 8.32 -4.96
C ILE A 130 5.87 6.97 -4.71
N THR A 131 6.26 6.70 -3.47
CA THR A 131 6.68 5.36 -3.05
C THR A 131 5.43 4.54 -2.72
N LEU A 132 5.31 3.37 -3.33
CA LEU A 132 4.17 2.47 -3.17
C LEU A 132 4.65 1.09 -2.70
N PRO A 133 4.58 0.79 -1.39
CA PRO A 133 4.97 -0.49 -0.84
C PRO A 133 4.14 -1.66 -1.39
N VAL A 134 4.65 -2.88 -1.26
CA VAL A 134 3.91 -4.11 -1.65
C VAL A 134 2.62 -4.22 -0.85
N GLY A 135 1.55 -4.67 -1.51
CA GLY A 135 0.22 -4.87 -0.91
C GLY A 135 -0.55 -3.58 -0.63
N ASN A 136 0.05 -2.40 -0.90
CA ASN A 136 -0.57 -1.11 -0.65
C ASN A 136 -1.11 -0.49 -1.95
N GLY A 137 -1.93 0.53 -1.78
CA GLY A 137 -2.46 1.32 -2.87
C GLY A 137 -2.51 2.80 -2.55
N PHE A 138 -2.72 3.60 -3.58
CA PHE A 138 -3.07 5.00 -3.42
C PHE A 138 -4.15 5.39 -4.43
N THR A 139 -4.88 6.46 -4.10
CA THR A 139 -5.85 7.09 -5.02
C THR A 139 -5.32 8.44 -5.47
N LEU A 140 -5.32 8.71 -6.78
CA LEU A 140 -5.12 10.05 -7.32
C LEU A 140 -6.47 10.65 -7.67
N ALA A 141 -6.85 11.74 -6.99
CA ALA A 141 -8.05 12.49 -7.32
C ALA A 141 -7.70 13.87 -7.89
N TYR A 142 -8.40 14.26 -8.94
CA TYR A 142 -8.28 15.57 -9.55
C TYR A 142 -8.87 16.65 -8.64
N THR A 143 -8.13 17.75 -8.45
CA THR A 143 -8.54 18.83 -7.53
C THR A 143 -9.55 19.81 -8.12
N GLY A 144 -9.79 19.77 -9.42
CA GLY A 144 -10.60 20.79 -10.11
C GLY A 144 -9.79 21.96 -10.69
N SER A 145 -8.46 22.00 -10.49
CA SER A 145 -7.59 23.06 -11.01
C SER A 145 -6.44 22.49 -11.86
N THR A 146 -6.29 23.01 -13.08
CA THR A 146 -5.21 22.72 -14.05
C THR A 146 -4.89 21.22 -14.20
N THR A 147 -3.81 20.75 -13.57
CA THR A 147 -3.30 19.37 -13.56
C THR A 147 -2.79 19.02 -12.15
N ALA A 148 -3.50 19.51 -11.12
CA ALA A 148 -3.18 19.24 -9.73
C ALA A 148 -4.02 18.08 -9.20
N TYR A 149 -3.34 17.16 -8.51
CA TYR A 149 -3.95 15.97 -7.93
C TYR A 149 -3.66 15.87 -6.44
N ILE A 150 -4.55 15.21 -5.71
CA ILE A 150 -4.36 14.85 -4.31
C ILE A 150 -4.23 13.34 -4.20
N VAL A 151 -3.37 12.91 -3.29
CA VAL A 151 -3.15 11.49 -2.99
C VAL A 151 -3.76 11.14 -1.64
N PHE A 152 -4.45 10.01 -1.61
CA PHE A 152 -5.01 9.38 -0.41
C PHE A 152 -4.54 7.93 -0.31
#